data_AF-A0AAD6ZUI6-F1
#
_entry.id   AF-A0AAD6ZUI6-F1
#
_cell.length_a   1.000
_cell.length_b   1.000
_cell.length_c   1.000
_cell.angle_alpha   90.00
_cell.angle_beta   90.00
_cell.angle_gamma   90.00
#
_symmetry.space_group_name_H-M   'P 1'
#
loop_
_entity.id
_entity.type
_entity.pdbx_description
1 polymer ?
#
loop_
_entity_poly.entity_id
_entity_poly.type
_entity_poly.pdbx_seq_one_letter_code
_entity_poly.pdbx_strand_id
1 'polypeptide(L)'
;LSVQDGWAIWRRLRDASHIASKTCACLTCTDDRRMLGCENPHSCAKAVETRFNSFLPKWDPRLATSADDEEGKENRGDSGVSFVGPKRIKTLTEGFRVFTKHSAVPEQEVCHARREPPTHDLLPIKVWISGATKRNNEGVDRAGAGVWFGQADPRNQSILIPTTTGQTVSNSETIAAILALLEVGPMADIEITSSRHFIQKAMTQQLAKWEDNGWISVPDRLPLQVLAAELKQRTGKTTLGITDEESDSTAKAAAEKASRLVREGCRNQSEVEIPLQVAPEMVLRGAKLSTLTQAVMYAGIKEL
;
A
#
# COMPACT_ATOMS: atom_id res chain seq x y z
N LEU A 1 -2.15 -33.23 6.25
CA LEU A 1 -1.02 -32.39 6.72
C LEU A 1 -1.25 -30.98 6.24
N SER A 2 -1.56 -30.09 7.18
CA SER A 2 -1.66 -28.65 6.96
C SER A 2 -0.26 -28.05 6.71
N VAL A 3 -0.19 -26.79 6.25
CA VAL A 3 1.08 -26.05 6.13
C VAL A 3 1.77 -25.89 7.50
N GLN A 4 0.98 -25.74 8.58
CA GLN A 4 1.49 -25.68 9.95
C GLN A 4 2.15 -27.01 10.37
N ASP A 5 1.53 -28.14 10.04
CA ASP A 5 2.11 -29.46 10.31
C ASP A 5 3.45 -29.63 9.57
N GLY A 6 3.49 -29.19 8.31
CA GLY A 6 4.71 -29.16 7.51
C GLY A 6 5.81 -28.29 8.15
N TRP A 7 5.46 -27.11 8.67
CA TRP A 7 6.43 -26.22 9.31
C TRP A 7 7.06 -26.85 10.56
N ALA A 8 6.27 -27.51 11.40
CA ALA A 8 6.77 -28.25 12.56
C ALA A 8 7.73 -29.37 12.15
N ILE A 9 7.43 -30.08 11.06
CA ILE A 9 8.30 -31.12 10.51
C ILE A 9 9.59 -30.54 9.96
N TRP A 10 9.54 -29.43 9.21
CA TRP A 10 10.72 -28.79 8.61
C TRP A 10 11.67 -28.20 9.66
N ARG A 11 11.14 -27.55 10.71
CA ARG A 11 11.92 -26.81 11.70
C ARG A 11 13.00 -27.65 12.39
N ARG A 12 12.80 -28.96 12.52
CA ARG A 12 13.78 -29.88 13.12
C ARG A 12 15.12 -29.93 12.36
N LEU A 13 15.14 -29.65 11.06
CA LEU A 13 16.38 -29.57 10.28
C LEU A 13 17.31 -28.46 10.77
N ARG A 14 16.77 -27.50 11.54
CA ARG A 14 17.49 -26.36 12.12
C ARG A 14 17.77 -26.53 13.62
N ASP A 15 17.34 -27.64 14.21
CA ASP A 15 17.63 -27.96 15.60
C ASP A 15 19.09 -28.39 15.74
N ALA A 16 19.81 -27.83 16.71
CA ALA A 16 21.21 -28.14 16.97
C ALA A 16 21.41 -29.62 17.36
N SER A 17 20.39 -30.27 17.92
CA SER A 17 20.42 -31.67 18.32
C SER A 17 20.13 -32.65 17.17
N HIS A 18 19.76 -32.14 15.99
CA HIS A 18 19.37 -32.96 14.85
C HIS A 18 20.56 -33.34 13.96
N ILE A 19 20.57 -34.59 13.49
CA ILE A 19 21.59 -35.14 12.61
C ILE A 19 20.94 -35.68 11.34
N ALA A 20 21.65 -35.60 10.22
CA ALA A 20 21.21 -36.11 8.92
C ALA A 20 21.22 -37.64 8.83
N SER A 21 20.41 -38.32 9.65
CA SER A 21 20.31 -39.78 9.71
C SER A 21 18.90 -40.24 10.02
N LYS A 22 18.54 -41.44 9.52
CA LYS A 22 17.30 -42.15 9.88
C LYS A 22 17.20 -42.46 11.38
N THR A 23 18.34 -42.60 12.06
CA THR A 23 18.45 -42.91 13.49
C THR A 23 18.74 -41.69 14.36
N CYS A 24 18.44 -40.47 13.88
CA CYS A 24 18.64 -39.24 14.66
C CYS A 24 18.00 -39.36 16.06
N ALA A 25 18.76 -39.08 17.12
CA ALA A 25 18.34 -39.27 18.51
C ALA A 25 17.65 -38.04 19.13
N CYS A 26 17.40 -36.98 18.36
CA CYS A 26 16.65 -35.83 18.87
C CYS A 26 15.23 -36.24 19.29
N LEU A 27 14.64 -35.46 20.20
CA LEU A 27 13.34 -35.76 20.80
C LEU A 27 12.27 -35.94 19.72
N THR A 28 12.19 -35.00 18.77
CA THR A 28 11.18 -35.02 17.70
C THR A 28 11.30 -36.21 16.76
N CYS A 29 12.51 -36.61 16.36
CA CYS A 29 12.69 -37.81 15.53
C CYS A 29 12.40 -39.11 16.29
N THR A 30 12.65 -39.12 17.61
CA THR A 30 12.35 -40.26 18.47
C THR A 30 10.85 -40.42 18.68
N ASP A 31 10.14 -39.32 18.93
CA ASP A 31 8.69 -39.29 19.06
C ASP A 31 8.01 -39.72 17.76
N ASP A 32 8.47 -39.24 16.60
CA ASP A 32 7.91 -39.66 15.31
C ASP A 32 8.10 -41.15 15.02
N ARG A 33 9.25 -41.73 15.40
CA ARG A 33 9.48 -43.17 15.30
C ARG A 33 8.55 -43.96 16.24
N ARG A 34 8.37 -43.48 17.48
CA ARG A 34 7.64 -44.20 18.52
C ARG A 34 6.13 -44.07 18.40
N MET A 35 5.65 -42.86 18.13
CA MET A 35 4.23 -42.50 18.17
C MET A 35 3.58 -42.60 16.79
N LEU A 36 4.32 -42.26 15.72
CA LEU A 36 3.80 -42.24 14.35
C LEU A 36 4.31 -43.42 13.49
N GLY A 37 5.27 -44.21 13.99
CA GLY A 37 5.86 -45.33 13.26
C GLY A 37 6.71 -44.91 12.05
N CYS A 38 7.24 -43.69 12.03
CA CYS A 38 8.00 -43.17 10.89
C CYS A 38 9.38 -43.82 10.77
N GLU A 39 9.69 -44.52 9.69
CA GLU A 39 10.99 -45.21 9.51
C GLU A 39 12.19 -44.25 9.35
N ASN A 40 11.96 -43.09 8.74
CA ASN A 40 13.01 -42.10 8.48
C ASN A 40 12.48 -40.66 8.61
N PRO A 41 12.42 -40.15 9.86
CA PRO A 41 11.94 -38.79 10.11
C PRO A 41 12.77 -37.71 9.41
N HIS A 42 14.06 -37.96 9.17
CA HIS A 42 14.93 -37.04 8.45
C HIS A 42 14.51 -36.88 6.99
N SER A 43 14.23 -37.99 6.28
CA SER A 43 13.78 -37.92 4.88
C SER A 43 12.43 -37.21 4.75
N CYS A 44 11.53 -37.39 5.72
CA CYS A 44 10.26 -36.66 5.77
C CYS A 44 10.51 -35.14 5.86
N ALA A 45 11.41 -34.71 6.76
CA ALA A 45 11.77 -33.30 6.88
C ALA A 45 12.43 -32.73 5.60
N LYS A 46 13.29 -33.52 4.93
CA LYS A 46 13.88 -33.15 3.62
C LYS A 46 12.84 -33.06 2.50
N ALA A 47 11.84 -33.94 2.49
CA ALA A 47 10.74 -33.88 1.54
C ALA A 47 9.90 -32.60 1.74
N VAL A 48 9.65 -32.21 3.00
CA VAL A 48 8.99 -30.92 3.30
C VAL A 48 9.86 -29.73 2.88
N GLU A 49 11.16 -29.76 3.14
CA GLU A 49 12.10 -28.71 2.70
C GLU A 49 12.06 -28.52 1.18
N THR A 50 12.08 -29.62 0.44
CA THR A 50 11.98 -29.60 -1.03
C THR A 50 10.67 -28.96 -1.48
N ARG A 51 9.57 -29.25 -0.78
CA ARG A 51 8.26 -28.65 -1.07
C ARG A 51 8.20 -27.18 -0.72
N PHE A 52 8.78 -26.75 0.39
CA PHE A 52 8.90 -25.32 0.73
C PHE A 52 9.79 -24.55 -0.25
N ASN A 53 10.86 -25.17 -0.77
CA ASN A 53 11.68 -24.57 -1.82
C ASN A 53 10.93 -24.36 -3.14
N SER A 54 9.82 -25.06 -3.35
CA SER A 54 8.94 -24.85 -4.51
C SER A 54 7.90 -23.75 -4.31
N PHE A 55 7.77 -23.22 -3.07
CA PHE A 55 6.82 -22.16 -2.78
C PHE A 55 7.37 -20.81 -3.24
N LEU A 56 6.49 -20.00 -3.82
CA LEU A 56 6.79 -18.58 -4.03
C LEU A 56 6.98 -17.90 -2.66
N PRO A 57 7.79 -16.83 -2.57
CA PRO A 57 8.08 -16.13 -1.30
C PRO A 57 6.84 -15.82 -0.45
N LYS A 58 5.73 -15.42 -1.07
CA LYS A 58 4.45 -15.12 -0.40
C LYS A 58 3.84 -16.31 0.36
N TRP A 59 4.06 -17.52 -0.11
CA TRP A 59 3.52 -18.76 0.45
C TRP A 59 4.54 -19.50 1.29
N ASP A 60 5.77 -18.98 1.40
CA ASP A 60 6.83 -19.60 2.14
C ASP A 60 6.70 -19.30 3.65
N PRO A 61 6.31 -20.27 4.49
CA PRO A 61 6.13 -20.07 5.93
C PRO A 61 7.46 -19.79 6.65
N ARG A 62 8.61 -19.88 5.96
CA ARG A 62 9.92 -19.53 6.49
C ARG A 62 10.20 -18.04 6.44
N LEU A 63 9.52 -17.32 5.55
CA LEU A 63 9.63 -15.88 5.44
C LEU A 63 8.64 -15.25 6.43
N ALA A 64 9.18 -14.58 7.47
CA ALA A 64 8.36 -13.85 8.42
C ALA A 64 7.59 -12.75 7.68
N THR A 65 6.28 -12.90 7.57
CA THR A 65 5.44 -11.86 7.00
C THR A 65 5.04 -10.90 8.10
N SER A 66 5.50 -9.66 8.00
CA SER A 66 5.40 -8.59 8.99
C SER A 66 3.99 -8.08 9.32
N ALA A 67 2.94 -8.83 8.99
CA ALA A 67 1.56 -8.32 8.97
C ALA A 67 0.68 -8.85 10.10
N ASP A 68 1.17 -9.75 10.94
CA ASP A 68 0.36 -10.38 12.00
C ASP A 68 0.35 -9.57 13.32
N ASP A 69 1.11 -8.48 13.44
CA ASP A 69 1.41 -7.87 14.75
C ASP A 69 0.67 -6.55 15.11
N GLU A 70 -0.24 -6.02 14.30
CA GLU A 70 -0.95 -4.78 14.69
C GLU A 70 -2.47 -4.88 14.47
N GLU A 71 -3.13 -5.62 15.36
CA GLU A 71 -4.55 -5.43 15.62
C GLU A 71 -4.79 -4.01 16.15
N GLY A 72 -5.27 -3.15 15.25
CA GLY A 72 -6.16 -2.02 15.51
C GLY A 72 -6.04 -1.34 16.88
N LYS A 73 -5.00 -0.53 17.07
CA LYS A 73 -5.10 0.60 18.00
C LYS A 73 -5.63 1.80 17.23
N GLU A 74 -6.94 1.99 17.28
CA GLU A 74 -7.56 3.29 17.03
C GLU A 74 -7.01 4.29 18.06
N ASN A 75 -5.93 4.98 17.72
CA ASN A 75 -5.56 6.19 18.43
C ASN A 75 -6.46 7.32 17.91
N ARG A 76 -7.61 7.48 18.57
CA ARG A 76 -8.28 8.80 18.67
C ARG A 76 -7.40 9.67 19.56
N GLY A 77 -6.48 10.38 18.91
CA GLY A 77 -5.58 11.32 19.56
C GLY A 77 -5.01 12.28 18.52
N ASP A 78 -5.68 13.42 18.42
CA ASP A 78 -5.34 14.66 17.72
C ASP A 78 -5.26 14.66 16.17
N SER A 79 -6.20 15.41 15.57
CA SER A 79 -6.22 16.00 14.22
C SER A 79 -6.00 15.16 12.94
N GLY A 80 -5.87 13.82 12.98
CA GLY A 80 -5.80 13.03 11.73
C GLY A 80 -6.08 11.53 11.84
N VAL A 81 -6.38 10.91 10.69
CA VAL A 81 -6.64 9.46 10.56
C VAL A 81 -5.38 8.76 10.06
N SER A 82 -4.86 7.81 10.83
CA SER A 82 -3.71 7.01 10.38
C SER A 82 -4.10 6.10 9.21
N PHE A 83 -3.30 6.08 8.16
CA PHE A 83 -3.47 5.13 7.07
C PHE A 83 -3.14 3.71 7.58
N VAL A 84 -4.05 2.79 7.35
CA VAL A 84 -3.85 1.36 7.61
C VAL A 84 -3.99 0.65 6.29
N GLY A 85 -2.93 -0.06 5.87
CA GLY A 85 -2.95 -0.85 4.65
C GLY A 85 -4.06 -1.91 4.68
N PRO A 86 -4.57 -2.32 3.51
CA PRO A 86 -5.62 -3.32 3.42
C PRO A 86 -5.15 -4.65 4.03
N LYS A 87 -6.09 -5.34 4.69
CA LYS A 87 -5.83 -6.63 5.35
C LYS A 87 -5.43 -7.68 4.32
N ARG A 88 -4.52 -8.58 4.73
CA ARG A 88 -4.14 -9.73 3.92
C ARG A 88 -5.34 -10.64 3.62
N ILE A 89 -5.32 -11.24 2.45
CA ILE A 89 -6.23 -12.31 2.03
C ILE A 89 -5.99 -13.51 2.95
N LYS A 90 -7.00 -13.90 3.73
CA LYS A 90 -6.97 -15.04 4.66
C LYS A 90 -7.69 -16.26 4.09
N THR A 91 -8.62 -16.07 3.18
CA THR A 91 -9.45 -17.16 2.62
C THR A 91 -9.39 -17.23 1.10
N LEU A 92 -9.69 -18.41 0.52
CA LEU A 92 -9.81 -18.57 -0.93
C LEU A 92 -10.87 -17.63 -1.53
N THR A 93 -11.98 -17.45 -0.82
CA THR A 93 -13.06 -16.52 -1.20
C THR A 93 -12.55 -15.08 -1.31
N GLU A 94 -11.64 -14.67 -0.44
CA GLU A 94 -11.01 -13.34 -0.49
C GLU A 94 -9.98 -13.20 -1.62
N GLY A 95 -9.39 -14.32 -2.06
CA GLY A 95 -8.34 -14.34 -3.08
C GLY A 95 -8.82 -14.52 -4.51
N PHE A 96 -10.03 -15.02 -4.74
CA PHE A 96 -10.52 -15.33 -6.08
C PHE A 96 -10.94 -14.05 -6.83
N ARG A 97 -10.22 -13.70 -7.90
CA ARG A 97 -10.41 -12.47 -8.68
C ARG A 97 -10.64 -12.76 -10.17
N VAL A 98 -11.50 -11.96 -10.80
CA VAL A 98 -11.84 -12.00 -12.23
C VAL A 98 -11.43 -10.69 -12.91
N PHE A 99 -11.54 -10.59 -14.23
CA PHE A 99 -11.02 -9.45 -15.02
C PHE A 99 -9.52 -9.23 -14.86
N THR A 100 -8.77 -10.31 -14.64
CA THR A 100 -7.32 -10.31 -14.67
C THR A 100 -6.86 -10.48 -16.13
N LYS A 101 -5.87 -9.70 -16.58
CA LYS A 101 -5.25 -9.95 -17.88
C LYS A 101 -4.41 -11.24 -17.79
N HIS A 102 -4.48 -12.10 -18.80
CA HIS A 102 -3.50 -13.17 -19.01
C HIS A 102 -2.14 -12.55 -19.35
N SER A 103 -1.46 -12.02 -18.35
CA SER A 103 -0.04 -11.72 -18.45
C SER A 103 0.69 -12.72 -17.58
N ALA A 104 1.81 -13.23 -18.09
CA ALA A 104 2.71 -14.14 -17.38
C ALA A 104 2.82 -13.70 -15.92
N VAL A 105 2.58 -14.68 -15.04
CA VAL A 105 2.64 -14.56 -13.58
C VAL A 105 3.76 -13.57 -13.21
N PRO A 106 3.47 -12.45 -12.52
CA PRO A 106 4.53 -11.68 -11.90
C PRO A 106 5.24 -12.62 -10.93
N GLU A 107 6.50 -12.92 -11.23
CA GLU A 107 7.31 -13.94 -10.55
C GLU A 107 7.53 -13.61 -9.06
N GLN A 108 7.19 -12.40 -8.62
CA GLN A 108 7.24 -11.94 -7.25
C GLN A 108 6.03 -11.05 -6.92
N GLU A 109 5.00 -11.63 -6.30
CA GLU A 109 3.95 -10.85 -5.65
C GLU A 109 4.28 -10.63 -4.17
N VAL A 110 4.33 -9.35 -3.78
CA VAL A 110 4.16 -8.76 -2.44
C VAL A 110 4.88 -9.47 -1.29
N CYS A 111 6.18 -9.19 -1.14
CA CYS A 111 6.74 -9.05 0.20
C CYS A 111 6.38 -7.64 0.68
N HIS A 112 5.36 -7.51 1.53
CA HIS A 112 5.23 -6.31 2.35
C HIS A 112 6.53 -6.16 3.13
N ALA A 113 7.30 -5.11 2.83
CA ALA A 113 8.52 -4.82 3.55
C ALA A 113 8.17 -4.77 5.05
N ARG A 114 9.02 -5.41 5.87
CA ARG A 114 8.85 -5.37 7.31
C ARG A 114 8.81 -3.93 7.75
N ARG A 115 7.78 -3.52 8.49
CA ARG A 115 7.84 -2.30 9.27
C ARG A 115 8.94 -2.53 10.29
N GLU A 116 10.14 -2.02 10.01
CA GLU A 116 11.13 -1.92 11.06
C GLU A 116 10.52 -1.04 12.15
N PRO A 117 10.59 -1.46 13.43
CA PRO A 117 10.07 -0.64 14.51
C PRO A 117 10.71 0.75 14.39
N PRO A 118 9.93 1.82 14.55
CA PRO A 118 10.39 3.18 14.30
C PRO A 118 11.70 3.40 15.06
N THR A 119 12.76 3.66 14.31
CA THR A 119 14.01 4.13 14.88
C THR A 119 13.81 5.63 15.13
N HIS A 120 13.58 5.95 16.41
CA HIS A 120 13.58 7.28 17.02
C HIS A 120 12.26 8.04 17.16
N ASP A 121 12.17 8.74 18.31
CA ASP A 121 11.16 9.71 18.77
C ASP A 121 11.09 10.99 17.91
N LEU A 122 11.28 10.89 16.60
CA LEU A 122 11.24 12.04 15.69
C LEU A 122 9.80 12.47 15.45
N LEU A 123 9.56 13.78 15.53
CA LEU A 123 8.25 14.35 15.20
C LEU A 123 7.89 14.09 13.73
N PRO A 124 6.61 13.81 13.42
CA PRO A 124 6.18 13.57 12.05
C PRO A 124 6.39 14.82 11.19
N ILE A 125 6.82 14.62 9.95
CA ILE A 125 6.95 15.69 8.97
C ILE A 125 5.55 16.12 8.55
N LYS A 126 5.17 17.36 8.86
CA LYS A 126 3.88 17.93 8.47
C LYS A 126 3.96 18.54 7.07
N VAL A 127 3.00 18.21 6.23
CA VAL A 127 2.89 18.74 4.86
C VAL A 127 1.45 19.10 4.55
N TRP A 128 1.26 20.26 3.92
CA TRP A 128 -0.04 20.72 3.44
C TRP A 128 -0.10 20.57 1.93
N ILE A 129 -1.13 19.87 1.47
CA ILE A 129 -1.38 19.67 0.05
C ILE A 129 -2.60 20.46 -0.39
N SER A 130 -2.60 20.91 -1.64
CA SER A 130 -3.77 21.53 -2.25
C SER A 130 -3.82 21.20 -3.73
N GLY A 131 -5.04 21.00 -4.20
CA GLY A 131 -5.36 20.85 -5.61
C GLY A 131 -6.23 21.99 -6.15
N ALA A 132 -6.13 22.29 -7.42
CA ALA A 132 -6.99 23.26 -8.08
C ALA A 132 -7.03 23.00 -9.58
N THR A 133 -8.13 23.41 -10.20
CA THR A 133 -8.27 23.48 -11.65
C THR A 133 -8.59 24.92 -12.04
N LYS A 134 -8.05 25.37 -13.17
CA LYS A 134 -8.33 26.68 -13.73
C LYS A 134 -8.49 26.56 -15.24
N ARG A 135 -9.58 27.12 -15.77
CA ARG A 135 -9.75 27.26 -17.21
C ARG A 135 -8.85 28.36 -17.76
N ASN A 136 -8.07 28.05 -18.79
CA ASN A 136 -7.25 29.04 -19.49
C ASN A 136 -8.12 29.90 -20.44
N ASN A 137 -7.50 30.89 -21.09
CA ASN A 137 -8.19 31.79 -22.01
C ASN A 137 -8.71 31.08 -23.28
N GLU A 138 -8.21 29.87 -23.55
CA GLU A 138 -8.59 29.03 -24.71
C GLU A 138 -9.71 28.04 -24.35
N GLY A 139 -10.20 28.06 -23.11
CA GLY A 139 -11.26 27.16 -22.65
C GLY A 139 -10.78 25.79 -22.16
N VAL A 140 -9.47 25.55 -22.09
CA VAL A 140 -8.86 24.30 -21.61
C VAL A 140 -8.71 24.33 -20.09
N ASP A 141 -9.19 23.30 -19.41
CA ASP A 141 -9.02 23.14 -17.97
C ASP A 141 -7.60 22.69 -17.63
N ARG A 142 -6.94 23.43 -16.73
CA ARG A 142 -5.57 23.17 -16.28
C ARG A 142 -5.54 22.88 -14.79
N ALA A 143 -5.15 21.68 -14.43
CA ALA A 143 -4.99 21.23 -13.07
C ALA A 143 -3.56 21.54 -12.58
N GLY A 144 -3.44 22.06 -11.36
CA GLY A 144 -2.14 22.28 -10.70
C GLY A 144 -2.07 21.50 -9.41
N ALA A 145 -0.89 21.13 -8.93
CA ALA A 145 -0.68 20.54 -7.61
C ALA A 145 0.24 21.45 -6.75
N GLY A 146 -0.14 21.65 -5.49
CA GLY A 146 0.63 22.46 -4.54
C GLY A 146 0.99 21.63 -3.31
N VAL A 147 2.27 21.66 -2.93
CA VAL A 147 2.82 20.97 -1.75
C VAL A 147 3.60 21.98 -0.92
N TRP A 148 3.21 22.14 0.36
CA TRP A 148 3.82 23.09 1.28
C TRP A 148 4.34 22.37 2.53
N PHE A 149 5.65 22.41 2.76
CA PHE A 149 6.33 21.88 3.95
C PHE A 149 6.60 22.97 5.00
N GLY A 150 6.76 24.22 4.56
CA GLY A 150 7.08 25.32 5.46
C GLY A 150 7.69 26.51 4.75
N GLN A 151 7.90 27.59 5.50
CA GLN A 151 8.48 28.81 4.94
C GLN A 151 9.90 28.54 4.42
N ALA A 152 10.15 28.89 3.16
CA ALA A 152 11.45 28.71 2.49
C ALA A 152 11.98 27.26 2.48
N ASP A 153 11.10 26.26 2.65
CA ASP A 153 11.48 24.87 2.49
C ASP A 153 11.71 24.56 0.99
N PRO A 154 12.87 24.02 0.59
CA PRO A 154 13.17 23.72 -0.80
C PRO A 154 12.28 22.62 -1.41
N ARG A 155 11.61 21.80 -0.58
CA ARG A 155 10.68 20.76 -1.01
C ARG A 155 9.29 21.29 -1.35
N ASN A 156 9.04 22.59 -1.16
CA ASN A 156 7.79 23.22 -1.59
C ASN A 156 7.65 23.11 -3.10
N GLN A 157 6.52 22.60 -3.58
CA GLN A 157 6.28 22.39 -5.00
C GLN A 157 5.02 23.06 -5.48
N SER A 158 5.10 23.59 -6.69
CA SER A 158 4.01 24.18 -7.45
C SER A 158 4.14 23.69 -8.89
N ILE A 159 3.33 22.70 -9.26
CA ILE A 159 3.44 22.05 -10.57
C ILE A 159 2.16 22.16 -11.37
N LEU A 160 2.31 22.16 -12.69
CA LEU A 160 1.23 21.94 -13.63
C LEU A 160 1.13 20.45 -13.92
N ILE A 161 -0.09 19.92 -13.86
CA ILE A 161 -0.34 18.50 -14.10
C ILE A 161 -0.45 18.24 -15.59
N PRO A 162 0.23 17.20 -16.12
CA PRO A 162 0.15 16.84 -17.52
C PRO A 162 -1.28 16.60 -17.99
N THR A 163 -1.60 17.16 -19.16
CA THR A 163 -2.90 16.98 -19.84
C THR A 163 -3.21 15.53 -20.21
N THR A 164 -2.20 14.65 -20.21
CA THR A 164 -2.34 13.20 -20.36
C THR A 164 -3.06 12.53 -19.20
N THR A 165 -3.24 13.24 -18.08
CA THR A 165 -3.97 12.78 -16.89
C THR A 165 -5.18 13.66 -16.63
N GLY A 166 -6.13 13.17 -15.82
CA GLY A 166 -7.39 13.87 -15.55
C GLY A 166 -7.17 15.27 -15.00
N GLN A 167 -7.77 16.27 -15.64
CA GLN A 167 -7.69 17.67 -15.22
C GLN A 167 -8.75 17.99 -14.15
N THR A 168 -8.81 17.18 -13.10
CA THR A 168 -9.79 17.29 -12.00
C THR A 168 -9.11 17.76 -10.72
N VAL A 169 -9.89 18.43 -9.85
CA VAL A 169 -9.39 18.92 -8.56
C VAL A 169 -8.96 17.76 -7.63
N SER A 170 -9.61 16.60 -7.78
CA SER A 170 -9.33 15.39 -7.01
C SER A 170 -8.04 14.71 -7.47
N ASN A 171 -7.83 14.58 -8.79
CA ASN A 171 -6.57 14.07 -9.33
C ASN A 171 -5.41 14.97 -8.93
N SER A 172 -5.63 16.28 -8.99
CA SER A 172 -4.67 17.29 -8.60
C SER A 172 -4.22 17.19 -7.13
N GLU A 173 -5.17 16.96 -6.23
CA GLU A 173 -4.87 16.71 -4.82
C GLU A 173 -4.14 15.37 -4.62
N THR A 174 -4.49 14.35 -5.42
CA THR A 174 -3.85 13.02 -5.40
C THR A 174 -2.38 13.12 -5.81
N ILE A 175 -2.09 13.85 -6.88
CA ILE A 175 -0.74 14.10 -7.35
C ILE A 175 0.07 14.87 -6.30
N ALA A 176 -0.52 15.90 -5.67
CA ALA A 176 0.14 16.62 -4.59
C ALA A 176 0.53 15.68 -3.42
N ALA A 177 -0.35 14.74 -3.06
CA ALA A 177 -0.06 13.72 -2.06
C ALA A 177 1.08 12.79 -2.48
N ILE A 178 1.10 12.31 -3.73
CA ILE A 178 2.19 11.47 -4.26
C ILE A 178 3.54 12.20 -4.17
N LEU A 179 3.60 13.45 -4.64
CA LEU A 179 4.82 14.25 -4.58
C LEU A 179 5.32 14.42 -3.13
N ALA A 180 4.41 14.72 -2.20
CA ALA A 180 4.76 14.84 -0.79
C ALA A 180 5.36 13.54 -0.22
N LEU A 181 4.82 12.37 -0.60
CA LEU A 181 5.33 11.07 -0.18
C LEU A 181 6.72 10.77 -0.76
N LEU A 182 6.94 11.11 -2.03
CA LEU A 182 8.22 10.93 -2.71
C LEU A 182 9.32 11.81 -2.10
N GLU A 183 9.02 13.07 -1.78
CA GLU A 183 9.97 14.00 -1.14
C GLU A 183 10.38 13.57 0.28
N VAL A 184 9.46 12.99 1.05
CA VAL A 184 9.74 12.56 2.43
C VAL A 184 10.45 11.20 2.47
N GLY A 185 10.25 10.36 1.45
CA GLY A 185 10.76 9.00 1.41
C GLY A 185 10.00 8.03 2.33
N PRO A 186 10.19 6.71 2.17
CA PRO A 186 9.29 5.69 2.72
C PRO A 186 9.45 5.41 4.22
N MET A 187 10.56 5.83 4.84
CA MET A 187 10.90 5.48 6.22
C MET A 187 10.40 6.49 7.25
N ALA A 188 10.25 7.76 6.88
CA ALA A 188 9.90 8.82 7.81
C ALA A 188 8.39 8.90 8.07
N ASP A 189 8.02 9.24 9.30
CA ASP A 189 6.63 9.54 9.65
C ASP A 189 6.19 10.86 9.01
N ILE A 190 4.99 10.85 8.41
CA ILE A 190 4.44 11.99 7.66
C ILE A 190 2.98 12.25 8.06
N GLU A 191 2.64 13.53 8.20
CA GLU A 191 1.26 14.01 8.37
C GLU A 191 0.88 14.84 7.14
N ILE A 192 0.02 14.29 6.29
CA ILE A 192 -0.48 14.97 5.10
C ILE A 192 -1.82 15.60 5.42
N THR A 193 -1.90 16.91 5.29
CA THR A 193 -3.10 17.68 5.60
C THR A 193 -3.63 18.38 4.37
N SER A 194 -4.94 18.25 4.13
CA SER A 194 -5.65 18.92 3.05
C SER A 194 -6.82 19.74 3.60
N SER A 195 -7.22 20.80 2.89
CA SER A 195 -8.48 21.50 3.17
C SER A 195 -9.71 20.73 2.67
N ARG A 196 -9.51 19.58 2.01
CA ARG A 196 -10.57 18.73 1.47
C ARG A 196 -10.47 17.32 2.04
N HIS A 197 -11.64 16.69 2.20
CA HIS A 197 -11.75 15.33 2.71
C HIS A 197 -11.40 14.24 1.68
N PHE A 198 -11.13 14.62 0.42
CA PHE A 198 -11.07 13.66 -0.68
C PHE A 198 -10.02 12.58 -0.45
N ILE A 199 -8.76 12.97 -0.22
CA ILE A 199 -7.65 12.01 -0.02
C ILE A 199 -7.85 11.17 1.24
N GLN A 200 -8.25 11.80 2.35
CA GLN A 200 -8.52 11.07 3.58
C GLN A 200 -9.61 10.00 3.35
N LYS A 201 -10.77 10.36 2.78
CA LYS A 201 -11.87 9.41 2.53
C LYS A 201 -11.49 8.36 1.47
N ALA A 202 -10.79 8.76 0.42
CA ALA A 202 -10.32 7.87 -0.64
C ALA A 202 -9.44 6.76 -0.06
N MET A 203 -8.44 7.12 0.74
CA MET A 203 -7.44 6.16 1.24
C MET A 203 -7.90 5.39 2.50
N THR A 204 -8.81 5.94 3.30
CA THR A 204 -9.24 5.31 4.57
C THR A 204 -10.59 4.59 4.47
N GLN A 205 -11.52 5.05 3.63
CA GLN A 205 -12.89 4.52 3.57
C GLN A 205 -13.21 3.81 2.24
N GLN A 206 -12.70 4.32 1.11
CA GLN A 206 -13.06 3.78 -0.21
C GLN A 206 -12.05 2.78 -0.77
N LEU A 207 -10.77 2.86 -0.36
CA LEU A 207 -9.68 2.08 -0.93
C LEU A 207 -9.97 0.58 -0.97
N ALA A 208 -10.41 0.00 0.14
CA ALA A 208 -10.72 -1.43 0.22
C ALA A 208 -11.81 -1.84 -0.80
N LYS A 209 -12.83 -1.01 -0.98
CA LYS A 209 -13.91 -1.26 -1.93
C LYS A 209 -13.42 -1.13 -3.38
N TRP A 210 -12.59 -0.14 -3.69
CA TRP A 210 -12.03 0.01 -5.03
C TRP A 210 -11.11 -1.15 -5.38
N GLU A 211 -10.30 -1.60 -4.44
CA GLU A 211 -9.44 -2.77 -4.64
C GLU A 211 -10.23 -4.05 -4.78
N ASP A 212 -11.28 -4.26 -3.98
CA ASP A 212 -12.18 -5.41 -4.13
C ASP A 212 -12.92 -5.36 -5.47
N ASN A 213 -13.29 -4.19 -5.97
CA ASN A 213 -13.93 -4.05 -7.29
C ASN A 213 -12.92 -3.95 -8.46
N GLY A 214 -11.62 -4.14 -8.22
CA GLY A 214 -10.60 -4.11 -9.27
C GLY A 214 -10.46 -2.76 -9.97
N TRP A 215 -10.81 -1.67 -9.29
CA TRP A 215 -10.77 -0.29 -9.81
C TRP A 215 -11.63 -0.04 -11.06
N ILE A 216 -12.65 -0.89 -11.28
CA ILE A 216 -13.62 -0.74 -12.36
C ILE A 216 -14.42 0.54 -12.15
N SER A 217 -14.54 1.34 -13.21
CA SER A 217 -15.29 2.61 -13.24
C SER A 217 -14.85 3.64 -12.19
N VAL A 218 -13.61 3.54 -11.70
CA VAL A 218 -13.01 4.55 -10.83
C VAL A 218 -12.35 5.62 -11.72
N PRO A 219 -12.81 6.88 -11.66
CA PRO A 219 -12.17 7.97 -12.40
C PRO A 219 -10.77 8.22 -11.83
N ASP A 220 -9.83 8.61 -12.70
CA ASP A 220 -8.45 8.91 -12.32
C ASP A 220 -7.78 7.78 -11.51
N ARG A 221 -8.13 6.51 -11.83
CA ARG A 221 -7.69 5.33 -11.07
C ARG A 221 -6.18 5.19 -10.97
N LEU A 222 -5.42 5.57 -12.01
CA LEU A 222 -3.98 5.35 -12.05
C LEU A 222 -3.25 6.16 -10.96
N PRO A 223 -3.42 7.50 -10.86
CA PRO A 223 -2.92 8.28 -9.72
C PRO A 223 -3.36 7.75 -8.36
N LEU A 224 -4.61 7.33 -8.21
CA LEU A 224 -5.09 6.76 -6.93
C LEU A 224 -4.42 5.43 -6.60
N GLN A 225 -4.16 4.58 -7.60
CA GLN A 225 -3.40 3.33 -7.45
C GLN A 225 -1.94 3.60 -7.06
N VAL A 226 -1.30 4.59 -7.68
CA VAL A 226 0.05 5.04 -7.30
C VAL A 226 0.07 5.50 -5.85
N LEU A 227 -0.85 6.39 -5.46
CA LEU A 227 -0.93 6.88 -4.09
C LEU A 227 -1.13 5.72 -3.09
N ALA A 228 -2.05 4.80 -3.38
CA ALA A 228 -2.28 3.64 -2.53
C ALA A 228 -1.04 2.72 -2.44
N ALA A 229 -0.34 2.51 -3.54
CA ALA A 229 0.88 1.72 -3.57
C ALA A 229 2.00 2.37 -2.76
N GLU A 230 2.22 3.68 -2.93
CA GLU A 230 3.19 4.43 -2.14
C GLU A 230 2.89 4.31 -0.66
N LEU A 231 1.64 4.58 -0.24
CA LEU A 231 1.24 4.47 1.17
C LEU A 231 1.46 3.07 1.76
N LYS A 232 1.24 2.01 0.98
CA LYS A 232 1.44 0.62 1.43
C LYS A 232 2.92 0.20 1.52
N GLN A 233 3.81 0.83 0.76
CA GLN A 233 5.24 0.54 0.76
C GLN A 233 5.98 1.23 1.89
N ARG A 234 5.39 2.26 2.49
CA ARG A 234 5.99 3.00 3.60
C ARG A 234 6.10 2.14 4.85
N THR A 235 7.23 2.27 5.53
CA THR A 235 7.42 1.78 6.90
C THR A 235 7.11 2.86 7.93
N GLY A 236 7.33 4.13 7.56
CA GLY A 236 6.93 5.30 8.33
C GLY A 236 5.42 5.45 8.42
N LYS A 237 4.93 5.87 9.59
CA LYS A 237 3.51 6.14 9.82
C LYS A 237 3.04 7.27 8.91
N THR A 238 1.90 7.07 8.26
CA THR A 238 1.24 8.13 7.51
C THR A 238 -0.07 8.50 8.18
N THR A 239 -0.23 9.78 8.52
CA THR A 239 -1.46 10.35 9.08
C THR A 239 -2.09 11.29 8.05
N LEU A 240 -3.38 11.15 7.82
CA LEU A 240 -4.15 11.97 6.89
C LEU A 240 -5.06 12.92 7.68
N GLY A 241 -4.69 14.19 7.71
CA GLY A 241 -5.38 15.27 8.41
C GLY A 241 -6.26 16.12 7.51
N ILE A 242 -7.14 16.91 8.13
CA ILE A 242 -7.98 17.90 7.45
C ILE A 242 -7.78 19.25 8.13
N THR A 243 -7.63 20.31 7.34
CA THR A 243 -7.74 21.69 7.83
C THR A 243 -9.17 22.18 7.67
N ASP A 244 -9.82 22.46 8.79
CA ASP A 244 -11.21 22.94 8.90
C ASP A 244 -11.31 24.25 9.69
N GLU A 245 -12.53 24.64 10.05
CA GLU A 245 -12.80 25.86 10.83
C GLU A 245 -12.33 25.77 12.27
N GLU A 246 -12.20 24.57 12.84
CA GLU A 246 -11.72 24.35 14.21
C GLU A 246 -10.19 24.32 14.28
N SER A 247 -9.52 24.14 13.15
CA SER A 247 -8.07 24.14 13.04
C SER A 247 -7.43 25.48 13.46
N ASP A 248 -6.25 25.39 14.05
CA ASP A 248 -5.49 26.55 14.51
C ASP A 248 -5.13 27.53 13.38
N SER A 249 -4.90 28.79 13.75
CA SER A 249 -4.53 29.87 12.81
C SER A 249 -3.28 29.55 11.99
N THR A 250 -2.33 28.82 12.57
CA THR A 250 -1.10 28.37 11.91
C THR A 250 -1.39 27.33 10.82
N ALA A 251 -2.24 26.34 11.11
CA ALA A 251 -2.67 25.33 10.15
C ALA A 251 -3.46 25.95 8.98
N LYS A 252 -4.35 26.91 9.28
CA LYS A 252 -5.08 27.67 8.26
C LYS A 252 -4.15 28.49 7.37
N ALA A 253 -3.17 29.18 7.96
CA ALA A 253 -2.18 29.93 7.20
C ALA A 253 -1.34 29.01 6.29
N ALA A 254 -0.93 27.84 6.77
CA ALA A 254 -0.20 26.86 5.96
C ALA A 254 -1.06 26.29 4.81
N ALA A 255 -2.33 25.98 5.05
CA ALA A 255 -3.27 25.55 4.01
C ALA A 255 -3.49 26.65 2.95
N GLU A 256 -3.50 27.93 3.35
CA GLU A 256 -3.55 29.05 2.41
C GLU A 256 -2.27 29.13 1.55
N LYS A 257 -1.09 28.86 2.13
CA LYS A 257 0.18 28.79 1.38
C LYS A 257 0.17 27.65 0.36
N ALA A 258 -0.27 26.45 0.73
CA ALA A 258 -0.47 25.35 -0.21
C ALA A 258 -1.46 25.73 -1.34
N SER A 259 -2.54 26.43 -0.98
CA SER A 259 -3.53 26.95 -1.94
C SER A 259 -2.99 28.07 -2.83
N ARG A 260 -1.93 28.77 -2.42
CA ARG A 260 -1.22 29.74 -3.27
C ARG A 260 -0.32 29.03 -4.26
N LEU A 261 0.48 28.07 -3.80
CA LEU A 261 1.34 27.26 -4.65
C LEU A 261 0.55 26.56 -5.76
N VAL A 262 -0.62 25.99 -5.45
CA VAL A 262 -1.40 25.31 -6.47
C VAL A 262 -1.93 26.26 -7.56
N ARG A 263 -2.29 27.50 -7.19
CA ARG A 263 -2.74 28.54 -8.14
C ARG A 263 -1.61 29.02 -9.04
N GLU A 264 -0.38 29.06 -8.53
CA GLU A 264 0.83 29.28 -9.32
C GLU A 264 1.03 28.10 -10.29
N GLY A 265 0.84 26.86 -9.83
CA GLY A 265 0.98 25.64 -10.62
C GLY A 265 0.04 25.61 -11.82
N CYS A 266 -1.23 25.97 -11.64
CA CYS A 266 -2.19 26.11 -12.75
C CYS A 266 -1.76 27.13 -13.83
N ARG A 267 -0.88 28.08 -13.49
CA ARG A 267 -0.41 29.15 -14.39
C ARG A 267 0.93 28.83 -15.04
N ASN A 268 1.66 27.81 -14.56
CA ASN A 268 2.94 27.40 -15.15
C ASN A 268 2.75 27.04 -16.62
N GLN A 269 3.77 27.26 -17.44
CA GLN A 269 3.71 26.99 -18.88
C GLN A 269 4.12 25.56 -19.21
N SER A 270 5.05 25.00 -18.43
CA SER A 270 5.57 23.65 -18.63
C SER A 270 4.89 22.65 -17.72
N GLU A 271 4.46 21.54 -18.31
CA GLU A 271 4.02 20.36 -17.56
C GLU A 271 5.24 19.68 -16.91
N VAL A 272 5.04 19.10 -15.74
CA VAL A 272 6.06 18.32 -15.04
C VAL A 272 5.73 16.85 -15.22
N GLU A 273 6.73 16.05 -15.60
CA GLU A 273 6.56 14.60 -15.66
C GLU A 273 6.39 14.05 -14.24
N ILE A 274 5.26 13.37 -14.02
CA ILE A 274 4.95 12.76 -12.73
C ILE A 274 5.20 11.26 -12.87
N PRO A 275 5.99 10.64 -11.97
CA PRO A 275 6.24 9.21 -12.01
C PRO A 275 4.99 8.43 -11.59
N LEU A 276 4.06 8.24 -12.53
CA LEU A 276 2.82 7.46 -12.34
C LEU A 276 3.05 5.98 -12.65
N GLN A 277 4.19 5.45 -12.22
CA GLN A 277 4.50 4.03 -12.35
C GLN A 277 4.15 3.33 -11.06
N VAL A 278 3.24 2.36 -11.11
CA VAL A 278 2.96 1.49 -9.97
C VAL A 278 3.76 0.22 -10.14
N ALA A 279 4.55 -0.14 -9.14
CA ALA A 279 5.18 -1.46 -9.11
C ALA A 279 4.09 -2.53 -9.31
N PRO A 280 4.19 -3.41 -10.33
CA PRO A 280 3.14 -4.35 -10.68
C PRO A 280 2.67 -5.22 -9.51
N GLU A 281 3.57 -5.50 -8.58
CA GLU A 281 3.34 -6.23 -7.33
C GLU A 281 2.38 -5.49 -6.38
N MET A 282 2.34 -4.16 -6.40
CA MET A 282 1.55 -3.37 -5.45
C MET A 282 0.07 -3.18 -5.86
N VAL A 283 -0.28 -3.53 -7.10
CA VAL A 283 -1.66 -3.44 -7.60
C VAL A 283 -2.35 -4.79 -7.50
N LEU A 284 -3.39 -4.85 -6.68
CA LEU A 284 -4.31 -5.99 -6.69
C LEU A 284 -5.05 -6.02 -8.03
N ARG A 285 -4.69 -7.00 -8.87
CA ARG A 285 -5.23 -7.16 -10.22
C ARG A 285 -6.62 -7.80 -10.18
N GLY A 286 -7.50 -7.30 -11.03
CA GLY A 286 -8.85 -7.83 -11.19
C GLY A 286 -9.77 -7.53 -10.00
N ALA A 287 -11.04 -7.90 -10.14
CA ALA A 287 -12.07 -7.69 -9.13
C ALA A 287 -12.38 -9.00 -8.38
N LYS A 288 -12.53 -8.89 -7.07
CA LYS A 288 -12.87 -9.98 -6.15
C LYS A 288 -14.26 -10.50 -6.45
N LEU A 289 -14.33 -11.78 -6.82
CA LEU A 289 -15.57 -12.39 -7.31
C LEU A 289 -16.68 -12.36 -6.27
N SER A 290 -16.34 -12.56 -4.99
CA SER A 290 -17.32 -12.66 -3.91
C SER A 290 -18.01 -11.33 -3.57
N THR A 291 -17.47 -10.19 -4.00
CA THR A 291 -18.02 -8.84 -3.69
C THR A 291 -18.60 -8.15 -4.93
N LEU A 292 -18.47 -8.77 -6.10
CA LEU A 292 -18.96 -8.18 -7.35
C LEU A 292 -20.48 -8.18 -7.40
N THR A 293 -21.04 -7.03 -7.77
CA THR A 293 -22.44 -6.90 -8.16
C THR A 293 -22.58 -7.08 -9.67
N GLN A 294 -23.78 -7.41 -10.14
CA GLN A 294 -24.07 -7.52 -11.58
C GLN A 294 -23.72 -6.22 -12.34
N ALA A 295 -23.97 -5.05 -11.74
CA ALA A 295 -23.65 -3.76 -12.34
C ALA A 295 -22.14 -3.57 -12.53
N VAL A 296 -21.32 -3.91 -11.52
CA VAL A 296 -19.86 -3.82 -11.61
C VAL A 296 -19.32 -4.85 -12.60
N MET A 297 -19.89 -6.06 -12.62
CA MET A 297 -19.51 -7.09 -13.60
C MET A 297 -19.78 -6.62 -15.04
N TYR A 298 -20.95 -6.03 -15.29
CA TYR A 298 -21.30 -5.50 -16.61
C TYR A 298 -20.41 -4.31 -17.02
N ALA A 299 -20.10 -3.41 -16.09
CA ALA A 299 -19.15 -2.33 -16.33
C ALA A 299 -17.74 -2.87 -16.64
N GLY A 300 -17.28 -3.87 -15.89
CA GLY A 300 -16.00 -4.55 -16.12
C GLY A 300 -15.90 -5.14 -17.52
N ILE A 301 -16.95 -5.84 -17.98
CA ILE A 301 -17.01 -6.40 -19.35
C ILE A 301 -16.91 -5.29 -20.41
N LYS A 302 -17.49 -4.11 -20.17
CA LYS A 302 -17.40 -2.96 -21.09
C LYS A 302 -16.03 -2.29 -21.13
N GLU A 303 -15.21 -2.45 -20.09
CA GLU A 303 -13.88 -1.87 -19.97
C GLU A 303 -12.75 -2.79 -20.48
N LEU A 304 -13.06 -4.05 -20.83
CA LEU A 304 -12.14 -5.00 -21.45
C LEU A 304 -11.93 -4.71 -22.94
#